data_AF-A0A1Z8NQ56-F1
#
_entry.id   AF-A0A1Z8NQ56-F1
#
_cell.length_a   1.000
_cell.length_b   1.000
_cell.length_c   1.000
_cell.angle_alpha   90.00
_cell.angle_beta   90.00
_cell.angle_gamma   90.00
#
_symmetry.space_group_name_H-M   'P 1'
#
loop_
_entity.id
_entity.type
_entity.pdbx_description
1 polymer ?
#
loop_
_entity_poly.entity_id
_entity_poly.type
_entity_poly.pdbx_seq_one_letter_code
_entity_poly.pdbx_strand_id
1 'polypeptide(L)'
;MMIVRPIILRTWMMSKCFFPGSFDPFTLGHQNIIKKVSTITDHLVVGIGNHHDKNSLLDIKIREKLIRESVDALVIKNLKIDIVQFDCLLIDAAKKNNCNLIVRGIRDTSDLNYELRMYNTNRKMSNNIETFFMATDNNLNHISSSLVRQIYKLGGQIDTLVPSTVNKYLISNINSITKNI
;
A
#
# COMPACT_ATOMS: atom_id res chain seq x y z
N MET A 1 -13.19 -41.38 3.78
CA MET A 1 -12.92 -40.66 2.53
C MET A 1 -12.06 -39.45 2.85
N MET A 2 -10.73 -39.58 2.75
CA MET A 2 -9.79 -38.48 2.99
C MET A 2 -9.93 -37.48 1.85
N ILE A 3 -10.50 -36.31 2.13
CA ILE A 3 -10.47 -35.18 1.21
C ILE A 3 -9.01 -34.73 1.15
N VAL A 4 -8.31 -35.13 0.09
CA VAL A 4 -7.00 -34.59 -0.25
C VAL A 4 -7.21 -33.13 -0.63
N ARG A 5 -7.15 -32.22 0.36
CA ARG A 5 -7.07 -30.79 0.08
C ARG A 5 -5.79 -30.57 -0.72
N PRO A 6 -5.83 -29.94 -1.91
CA PRO A 6 -4.63 -29.78 -2.72
C PRO A 6 -3.62 -28.96 -1.93
N ILE A 7 -2.41 -29.50 -1.73
CA ILE A 7 -1.26 -28.83 -1.13
C ILE A 7 -1.04 -27.42 -1.70
N ILE A 8 -1.42 -27.22 -2.96
CA ILE A 8 -1.35 -25.95 -3.69
C ILE A 8 -2.09 -24.82 -2.97
N LEU A 9 -3.28 -25.05 -2.39
CA LEU A 9 -4.04 -24.00 -1.70
C LEU A 9 -3.35 -23.54 -0.40
N ARG A 10 -2.53 -24.41 0.22
CA ARG A 10 -1.85 -24.11 1.48
C ARG A 10 -0.57 -23.28 1.28
N THR A 11 0.12 -23.47 0.15
CA THR A 11 1.40 -22.78 -0.13
C THR A 11 1.24 -21.28 -0.33
N TRP A 12 0.14 -20.85 -0.97
CA TRP A 12 -0.15 -19.43 -1.18
C TRP A 12 -0.55 -18.72 0.12
N MET A 13 -1.33 -19.39 0.99
CA MET A 13 -1.72 -18.85 2.30
C MET A 13 -0.52 -18.61 3.25
N MET A 14 0.61 -19.30 3.03
CA MET A 14 1.83 -19.17 3.84
C MET A 14 2.85 -18.17 3.27
N SER A 15 2.55 -17.53 2.14
CA SER A 15 3.47 -16.60 1.48
C SER A 15 3.31 -15.19 2.04
N LYS A 16 4.41 -14.60 2.50
CA LYS A 16 4.45 -13.23 3.03
C LYS A 16 4.33 -12.24 1.88
N CYS A 17 3.32 -11.37 1.93
CA CYS A 17 3.09 -10.36 0.92
C CYS A 17 3.84 -9.06 1.25
N PHE A 18 4.39 -8.39 0.23
CA PHE A 18 4.93 -7.04 0.31
C PHE A 18 3.99 -6.08 -0.42
N PHE A 19 3.46 -5.08 0.29
CA PHE A 19 2.61 -4.04 -0.28
C PHE A 19 3.38 -2.71 -0.30
N PRO A 20 4.07 -2.40 -1.41
CA PRO A 20 4.87 -1.20 -1.52
C PRO A 20 4.03 0.01 -1.93
N GLY A 21 4.43 1.20 -1.47
CA GLY A 21 3.88 2.47 -1.90
C GLY A 21 4.61 3.66 -1.27
N SER A 22 4.41 4.86 -1.83
CA SER A 22 4.86 6.07 -1.14
C SER A 22 3.94 6.44 0.01
N PHE A 23 2.64 6.09 -0.10
CA PHE A 23 1.60 6.34 0.91
C PHE A 23 1.58 7.79 1.43
N ASP A 24 1.60 8.74 0.49
CA ASP A 24 1.73 10.17 0.79
C ASP A 24 0.50 10.99 0.35
N PRO A 25 -0.62 10.98 1.10
CA PRO A 25 -0.84 10.20 2.32
C PRO A 25 -1.41 8.80 2.01
N PHE A 26 -1.52 7.97 3.05
CA PHE A 26 -2.29 6.73 3.05
C PHE A 26 -3.79 7.05 2.85
N THR A 27 -4.51 6.22 2.08
CA THR A 27 -5.87 6.54 1.59
C THR A 27 -6.83 5.36 1.82
N LEU A 28 -8.13 5.59 1.66
CA LEU A 28 -9.13 4.51 1.72
C LEU A 28 -8.93 3.47 0.61
N GLY A 29 -8.39 3.87 -0.55
CA GLY A 29 -7.97 2.94 -1.60
C GLY A 29 -6.88 1.97 -1.13
N HIS A 30 -5.88 2.45 -0.40
CA HIS A 30 -4.86 1.57 0.18
C HIS A 30 -5.44 0.63 1.25
N GLN A 31 -6.33 1.12 2.12
CA GLN A 31 -7.03 0.25 3.08
C GLN A 31 -7.87 -0.83 2.40
N ASN A 32 -8.49 -0.51 1.25
CA ASN A 32 -9.22 -1.50 0.45
C ASN A 32 -8.30 -2.64 -0.01
N ILE A 33 -7.11 -2.31 -0.52
CA ILE A 33 -6.12 -3.31 -0.91
C ILE A 33 -5.68 -4.15 0.29
N ILE A 34 -5.37 -3.55 1.45
CA ILE A 34 -5.00 -4.32 2.66
C ILE A 34 -6.10 -5.30 3.05
N LYS A 35 -7.37 -4.87 3.03
CA LYS A 35 -8.52 -5.76 3.30
C LYS A 35 -8.59 -6.91 2.30
N LYS A 36 -8.35 -6.68 1.01
CA LYS A 36 -8.30 -7.74 0.00
C LYS A 36 -7.11 -8.67 0.18
N VAL A 37 -5.95 -8.15 0.56
CA VAL A 37 -4.77 -8.97 0.87
C VAL A 37 -5.02 -9.92 2.04
N SER A 38 -5.80 -9.48 3.04
CA SER A 38 -6.15 -10.32 4.19
C SER A 38 -6.87 -11.62 3.83
N THR A 39 -7.43 -11.74 2.62
CA THR A 39 -8.14 -12.95 2.18
C THR A 39 -7.19 -13.99 1.57
N ILE A 40 -5.94 -13.64 1.28
CA ILE A 40 -4.97 -14.50 0.58
C ILE A 40 -3.68 -14.77 1.36
N THR A 41 -3.40 -14.03 2.43
CA THR A 41 -2.21 -14.22 3.28
C THR A 41 -2.54 -13.92 4.74
N ASP A 42 -1.78 -14.53 5.65
CA ASP A 42 -1.78 -14.23 7.08
C ASP A 42 -0.69 -13.21 7.47
N HIS A 43 0.21 -12.82 6.55
CA HIS A 43 1.30 -11.89 6.83
C HIS A 43 1.54 -10.90 5.69
N LEU A 44 1.28 -9.63 5.97
CA LEU A 44 1.54 -8.50 5.09
C LEU A 44 2.67 -7.61 5.63
N VAL A 45 3.55 -7.17 4.75
CA VAL A 45 4.53 -6.11 5.00
C VAL A 45 4.15 -4.90 4.17
N VAL A 46 3.81 -3.79 4.81
CA VAL A 46 3.59 -2.51 4.13
C VAL A 46 4.94 -1.80 4.01
N GLY A 47 5.43 -1.67 2.77
CA GLY A 47 6.71 -1.06 2.46
C GLY A 47 6.56 0.39 2.04
N ILE A 48 7.04 1.33 2.86
CA ILE A 48 7.01 2.76 2.58
C ILE A 48 8.28 3.14 1.83
N GLY A 49 8.12 3.43 0.54
CA GLY A 49 9.22 3.87 -0.31
C GLY A 49 9.61 5.32 -0.01
N ASN A 50 10.90 5.55 0.22
CA ASN A 50 11.47 6.90 0.27
C ASN A 50 12.04 7.25 -1.11
N HIS A 51 11.25 7.97 -1.91
CA HIS A 51 11.73 8.46 -3.21
C HIS A 51 12.30 9.86 -3.03
N HIS A 52 13.63 9.99 -3.09
CA HIS A 52 14.35 11.25 -2.94
C HIS A 52 13.91 12.33 -3.96
N ASP A 53 13.29 11.94 -5.07
CA ASP A 53 12.93 12.85 -6.18
C ASP A 53 11.55 13.52 -6.06
N LYS A 54 10.80 13.31 -4.96
CA LYS A 54 9.46 13.89 -4.81
C LYS A 54 9.32 14.72 -3.54
N ASN A 55 8.85 15.96 -3.72
CA ASN A 55 8.31 16.81 -2.64
C ASN A 55 7.13 16.09 -1.97
N SER A 56 7.44 15.33 -0.92
CA SER A 56 6.46 14.58 -0.14
C SER A 56 5.66 15.54 0.71
N LEU A 57 4.35 15.35 0.80
CA LEU A 57 3.49 16.11 1.71
C LEU A 57 3.84 15.80 3.17
N LEU A 58 4.14 14.53 3.45
CA LEU A 58 4.41 14.04 4.79
C LEU A 58 5.81 13.41 4.89
N ASP A 59 6.50 13.72 5.98
CA ASP A 59 7.72 13.02 6.38
C ASP A 59 7.47 11.51 6.50
N ILE A 60 8.47 10.70 6.16
CA ILE A 60 8.33 9.25 6.14
C ILE A 60 7.94 8.66 7.50
N LYS A 61 8.42 9.24 8.62
CA LYS A 61 8.07 8.79 9.97
C LYS A 61 6.60 9.08 10.28
N ILE A 62 6.09 10.21 9.79
CA ILE A 62 4.67 10.56 9.91
C ILE A 62 3.82 9.61 9.06
N ARG A 63 4.25 9.31 7.83
CA ARG A 63 3.57 8.32 6.98
C ARG A 63 3.48 6.96 7.68
N GLU A 64 4.59 6.48 8.25
CA GLU A 64 4.61 5.23 9.01
C GLU A 64 3.63 5.27 10.19
N LYS A 65 3.68 6.31 11.02
CA LYS A 65 2.79 6.48 12.17
C LYS A 65 1.33 6.42 11.74
N LEU A 66 0.95 7.19 10.71
CA LEU A 66 -0.43 7.26 10.24
C LEU A 66 -0.90 5.94 9.62
N ILE A 67 -0.03 5.22 8.90
CA ILE A 67 -0.36 3.88 8.40
C ILE A 67 -0.62 2.96 9.58
N ARG A 68 0.26 2.92 10.59
CA ARG A 68 0.12 2.07 11.78
C ARG A 68 -1.21 2.30 12.48
N GLU A 69 -1.51 3.54 12.82
CA GLU A 69 -2.79 3.90 13.45
C GLU A 69 -3.99 3.53 12.57
N SER A 70 -3.87 3.70 11.24
CA SER A 70 -4.94 3.38 10.29
C SER A 70 -5.18 1.89 10.15
N VAL A 71 -4.15 1.05 10.23
CA VAL A 71 -4.29 -0.41 10.10
C VAL A 71 -4.72 -1.05 11.42
N ASP A 72 -4.23 -0.55 12.56
CA ASP A 72 -4.64 -1.03 13.89
C ASP A 72 -6.14 -0.81 14.11
N ALA A 73 -6.68 0.31 13.62
CA ALA A 73 -8.10 0.61 13.67
C ALA A 73 -8.99 -0.31 12.82
N LEU A 74 -8.44 -1.06 11.84
CA LEU A 74 -9.22 -1.96 10.99
C LEU A 74 -9.56 -3.30 11.66
N VAL A 75 -8.81 -3.70 12.69
CA VAL A 75 -8.95 -4.99 13.41
C VAL A 75 -9.21 -6.17 12.45
N ILE A 76 -8.22 -6.47 11.61
CA ILE A 76 -8.31 -7.57 10.63
C ILE A 76 -7.91 -8.88 11.30
N LYS A 77 -8.88 -9.76 11.55
CA LYS A 77 -8.63 -11.07 12.16
C LYS A 77 -7.67 -11.91 11.31
N ASN A 78 -6.69 -12.55 11.96
CA ASN A 78 -5.71 -13.45 11.35
C ASN A 78 -4.75 -12.81 10.32
N LEU A 79 -4.61 -11.49 10.29
CA LEU A 79 -3.59 -10.81 9.46
C LEU A 79 -2.56 -10.12 10.36
N LYS A 80 -1.30 -10.55 10.27
CA LYS A 80 -0.16 -9.82 10.82
C LYS A 80 0.30 -8.77 9.82
N ILE A 81 0.44 -7.53 10.26
CA ILE A 81 0.93 -6.41 9.44
C ILE A 81 2.23 -5.86 10.03
N ASP A 82 3.33 -6.01 9.30
CA ASP A 82 4.56 -5.26 9.57
C ASP A 82 4.58 -3.99 8.70
N ILE A 83 5.20 -2.92 9.20
CA ILE A 83 5.42 -1.68 8.42
C ILE A 83 6.91 -1.42 8.41
N VAL A 84 7.46 -1.19 7.21
CA VAL A 84 8.90 -0.97 7.01
C VAL A 84 9.13 0.19 6.06
N GLN A 85 10.24 0.89 6.25
CA GLN A 85 10.73 1.89 5.30
C GLN A 85 11.78 1.26 4.40
N PHE A 86 11.86 1.68 3.15
CA PHE A 86 12.93 1.27 2.24
C PHE A 86 13.30 2.36 1.24
N ASP A 87 14.57 2.38 0.87
CA ASP A 87 15.22 3.30 -0.07
C ASP A 87 15.98 2.57 -1.19
N CYS A 88 15.97 1.23 -1.17
CA CYS A 88 16.58 0.37 -2.18
C CYS A 88 15.58 -0.08 -3.26
N LEU A 89 16.01 -0.98 -4.16
CA LEU A 89 15.11 -1.59 -5.13
C LEU A 89 13.96 -2.34 -4.43
N LEU A 90 12.77 -2.26 -5.02
CA LEU A 90 11.57 -2.92 -4.50
C LEU A 90 11.77 -4.43 -4.30
N ILE A 91 12.39 -5.10 -5.26
CA ILE A 91 12.66 -6.53 -5.19
C ILE A 91 13.60 -6.90 -4.03
N ASP A 92 14.56 -6.03 -3.71
CA ASP A 92 15.51 -6.26 -2.62
C ASP A 92 14.86 -5.98 -1.27
N ALA A 93 14.01 -4.96 -1.19
CA ALA A 93 13.19 -4.69 -0.01
C ALA A 93 12.24 -5.87 0.29
N ALA A 94 11.61 -6.45 -0.74
CA ALA A 94 10.78 -7.64 -0.59
C ALA A 94 11.60 -8.85 -0.09
N LYS A 95 12.76 -9.14 -0.70
CA LYS A 95 13.66 -10.22 -0.27
C LYS A 95 14.13 -10.05 1.16
N LYS A 96 14.59 -8.86 1.55
CA LYS A 96 15.06 -8.54 2.90
C LYS A 96 13.98 -8.80 3.97
N ASN A 97 12.72 -8.68 3.58
CA ASN A 97 11.58 -8.93 4.46
C ASN A 97 11.00 -10.34 4.35
N ASN A 98 11.67 -11.24 3.60
CA ASN A 98 11.23 -12.61 3.31
C ASN A 98 9.87 -12.67 2.58
N CYS A 99 9.59 -11.68 1.73
CA CYS A 99 8.41 -11.67 0.87
C CYS A 99 8.76 -12.21 -0.52
N ASN A 100 7.99 -13.20 -0.96
CA ASN A 100 8.03 -13.77 -2.31
C ASN A 100 6.88 -13.26 -3.20
N LEU A 101 5.92 -12.51 -2.62
CA LEU A 101 4.79 -11.91 -3.32
C LEU A 101 4.80 -10.41 -3.14
N ILE A 102 4.67 -9.65 -4.22
CA ILE A 102 4.39 -8.22 -4.20
C ILE A 102 2.91 -8.02 -4.53
N VAL A 103 2.20 -7.21 -3.75
CA VAL A 103 0.82 -6.83 -4.06
C VAL A 103 0.77 -5.41 -4.59
N ARG A 104 0.04 -5.19 -5.68
CA ARG A 104 -0.20 -3.87 -6.27
C ARG A 104 -1.70 -3.64 -6.47
N GLY A 105 -2.17 -2.48 -6.05
CA GLY A 105 -3.54 -2.05 -6.35
C GLY A 105 -3.61 -1.46 -7.75
N ILE A 106 -4.64 -1.84 -8.52
CA ILE A 106 -4.96 -1.22 -9.82
C ILE A 106 -6.32 -0.53 -9.73
N ARG A 107 -6.44 0.65 -10.32
CA ARG A 107 -7.70 1.44 -10.32
C ARG A 107 -8.31 1.56 -11.69
N ASP A 108 -7.47 1.70 -12.71
CA ASP A 108 -7.86 1.83 -14.11
C ASP A 108 -6.83 1.18 -15.05
N THR A 109 -7.05 1.32 -16.36
CA THR A 109 -6.16 0.79 -17.39
C THR A 109 -4.81 1.50 -17.45
N SER A 110 -4.74 2.77 -17.04
CA SER A 110 -3.50 3.54 -17.03
C SER A 110 -2.53 3.06 -15.96
N ASP A 111 -3.06 2.79 -14.76
CA ASP A 111 -2.33 2.14 -13.68
C ASP A 111 -1.84 0.78 -14.11
N LEU A 112 -2.72 -0.06 -14.67
CA LEU A 112 -2.36 -1.40 -15.10
C LEU A 112 -1.18 -1.39 -16.08
N ASN A 113 -1.17 -0.48 -17.05
CA ASN A 113 -0.07 -0.36 -18.02
C ASN A 113 1.26 0.03 -17.35
N TYR A 114 1.24 0.96 -16.40
CA TYR A 114 2.43 1.32 -15.62
C TYR A 114 2.91 0.14 -14.78
N GLU A 115 2.00 -0.51 -14.07
CA GLU A 115 2.27 -1.63 -13.19
C GLU A 115 2.78 -2.86 -13.94
N LEU A 116 2.25 -3.17 -15.13
CA LEU A 116 2.73 -4.27 -15.98
C LEU A 116 4.17 -4.03 -16.45
N ARG A 117 4.55 -2.77 -16.74
CA ARG A 117 5.95 -2.44 -17.05
C ARG A 117 6.86 -2.71 -15.86
N MET A 118 6.46 -2.26 -14.66
CA MET A 118 7.23 -2.51 -13.43
C MET A 118 7.34 -4.00 -13.12
N TYR A 119 6.25 -4.75 -13.29
CA TYR A 119 6.24 -6.21 -13.14
C TYR A 119 7.23 -6.89 -14.07
N ASN A 120 7.17 -6.61 -15.38
CA ASN A 120 8.06 -7.22 -16.35
C ASN A 120 9.54 -6.88 -16.07
N THR A 121 9.83 -5.66 -15.64
CA THR A 121 11.17 -5.25 -15.23
C THR A 121 11.64 -6.00 -13.99
N ASN A 122 10.83 -6.05 -12.93
CA ASN A 122 11.17 -6.75 -11.70
C ASN A 122 11.37 -8.25 -11.92
N ARG A 123 10.54 -8.87 -12.77
CA ARG A 123 10.65 -10.29 -13.12
C ARG A 123 11.96 -10.59 -13.83
N LYS A 124 12.43 -9.73 -14.74
CA LYS A 124 13.75 -9.87 -15.36
C LYS A 124 14.90 -9.79 -14.35
N MET A 125 14.73 -9.02 -13.28
CA MET A 125 15.75 -8.86 -12.24
C MET A 125 15.70 -9.98 -11.18
N SER A 126 14.56 -10.63 -10.97
CA SER A 126 14.38 -11.67 -9.96
C SER A 126 13.22 -12.60 -10.30
N ASN A 127 13.53 -13.83 -10.70
CA ASN A 127 12.52 -14.85 -11.04
C ASN A 127 11.77 -15.43 -9.83
N ASN A 128 12.19 -15.12 -8.60
CA ASN A 128 11.65 -15.71 -7.36
C ASN A 128 10.60 -14.82 -6.65
N ILE A 129 10.24 -13.67 -7.25
CA ILE A 129 9.24 -12.75 -6.71
C ILE A 129 8.13 -12.61 -7.72
N GLU A 130 6.90 -12.95 -7.33
CA GLU A 130 5.71 -12.79 -8.17
C GLU A 130 4.95 -11.51 -7.79
N THR A 131 4.17 -10.95 -8.72
CA THR A 131 3.35 -9.76 -8.46
C THR A 131 1.87 -10.06 -8.64
N PHE A 132 1.06 -9.72 -7.62
CA PHE A 132 -0.38 -9.86 -7.61
C PHE A 132 -1.04 -8.50 -7.77
N PHE A 133 -1.84 -8.36 -8.82
CA PHE A 133 -2.65 -7.17 -9.05
C PHE A 133 -4.04 -7.35 -8.45
N MET A 134 -4.45 -6.40 -7.61
CA MET A 134 -5.76 -6.36 -7.01
C MET A 134 -6.52 -5.12 -7.49
N ALA A 135 -7.67 -5.34 -8.13
CA ALA A 135 -8.55 -4.24 -8.47
C ALA A 135 -9.05 -3.54 -7.21
N THR A 136 -9.04 -2.22 -7.20
CA THR A 136 -9.67 -1.42 -6.15
C THR A 136 -11.19 -1.45 -6.34
N ASP A 137 -11.97 -1.45 -5.26
CA ASP A 137 -13.44 -1.39 -5.39
C ASP A 137 -13.90 -0.14 -6.18
N ASN A 138 -15.00 -0.27 -6.93
CA ASN A 138 -15.48 0.76 -7.86
C ASN A 138 -15.75 2.11 -7.18
N ASN A 139 -16.17 2.11 -5.91
CA ASN A 139 -16.41 3.33 -5.14
C ASN A 139 -15.12 3.97 -4.59
N LEU A 140 -13.95 3.36 -4.78
CA LEU A 140 -12.66 3.83 -4.27
C LEU A 140 -11.61 3.97 -5.37
N ASN A 141 -11.89 3.53 -6.60
CA ASN A 141 -10.94 3.53 -7.72
C ASN A 141 -10.48 4.95 -8.12
N HIS A 142 -11.32 5.97 -7.93
CA HIS A 142 -10.99 7.37 -8.22
C HIS A 142 -9.99 7.97 -7.20
N ILE A 143 -9.72 7.28 -6.09
CA ILE A 143 -8.88 7.81 -5.01
C ILE A 143 -7.40 7.60 -5.35
N SER A 144 -6.64 8.69 -5.35
CA SER A 144 -5.19 8.68 -5.45
C SER A 144 -4.56 9.56 -4.39
N SER A 145 -3.40 9.19 -3.86
CA SER A 145 -2.65 10.11 -2.96
C SER A 145 -2.38 11.45 -3.64
N SER A 146 -2.09 11.47 -4.94
CA SER A 146 -1.87 12.71 -5.71
C SER A 146 -3.12 13.61 -5.74
N LEU A 147 -4.30 13.04 -5.98
CA LEU A 147 -5.57 13.75 -5.97
C LEU A 147 -5.89 14.26 -4.57
N VAL A 148 -5.70 13.43 -3.54
CA VAL A 148 -5.87 13.83 -2.13
C VAL A 148 -4.96 15.01 -1.80
N ARG A 149 -3.68 14.96 -2.18
CA ARG A 149 -2.75 16.08 -1.98
C ARG A 149 -3.24 17.35 -2.68
N GLN A 150 -3.73 17.26 -3.91
CA GLN A 150 -4.24 18.41 -4.65
C GLN A 150 -5.46 19.03 -3.96
N ILE A 151 -6.48 18.23 -3.62
CA ILE A 151 -7.68 18.69 -2.93
C ILE A 151 -7.32 19.35 -1.61
N TYR A 152 -6.47 18.69 -0.81
CA TYR A 152 -6.03 19.22 0.49
C TYR A 152 -5.29 20.56 0.36
N LYS A 153 -4.38 20.69 -0.60
CA LYS A 153 -3.63 21.94 -0.85
C LYS A 153 -4.55 23.11 -1.26
N LEU A 154 -5.66 22.81 -1.93
CA LEU A 154 -6.66 23.80 -2.33
C LEU A 154 -7.72 24.07 -1.25
N GLY A 155 -7.56 23.51 -0.04
CA GLY A 155 -8.49 23.69 1.07
C GLY A 155 -9.78 22.87 0.97
N GLY A 156 -9.82 21.87 0.08
CA GLY A 156 -10.95 20.96 -0.04
C GLY A 156 -10.99 19.91 1.07
N GLN A 157 -12.18 19.35 1.30
CA GLN A 157 -12.41 18.26 2.26
C GLN A 157 -11.96 16.91 1.69
N ILE A 158 -11.35 16.08 2.55
CA ILE A 158 -10.76 14.78 2.16
C ILE A 158 -11.20 13.61 3.08
N ASP A 159 -12.16 13.84 3.96
CA ASP A 159 -12.65 12.87 4.96
C ASP A 159 -13.22 11.59 4.33
N THR A 160 -13.74 11.67 3.11
CA THR A 160 -14.23 10.53 2.32
C THR A 160 -13.16 9.85 1.47
N LEU A 161 -11.91 10.36 1.49
CA LEU A 161 -10.82 9.87 0.64
C LEU A 161 -9.71 9.19 1.44
N VAL A 162 -9.57 9.53 2.72
CA VAL A 162 -8.52 9.01 3.62
C VAL A 162 -9.10 8.46 4.92
N PRO A 163 -8.36 7.60 5.64
CA PRO A 163 -8.76 7.17 6.98
C PRO A 163 -8.90 8.35 7.95
N SER A 164 -9.76 8.22 8.95
CA SER A 164 -10.04 9.30 9.91
C SER A 164 -8.80 9.79 10.66
N THR A 165 -7.85 8.91 10.94
CA THR A 165 -6.53 9.20 11.53
C THR A 165 -5.71 10.15 10.66
N VAL A 166 -5.64 9.86 9.36
CA VAL A 166 -4.96 10.69 8.36
C VAL A 166 -5.65 12.05 8.22
N ASN A 167 -6.98 12.05 8.12
CA ASN A 167 -7.76 13.29 7.99
C ASN A 167 -7.54 14.22 9.19
N LYS A 168 -7.65 13.69 10.41
CA LYS A 168 -7.43 14.43 11.66
C LYS A 168 -6.03 15.05 11.73
N TYR A 169 -5.01 14.28 11.35
CA TYR A 169 -3.63 14.78 11.32
C TYR A 169 -3.48 15.93 10.33
N LEU A 170 -3.96 15.76 9.10
CA LEU A 170 -3.84 16.77 8.04
C LEU A 170 -4.60 18.06 8.39
N ILE A 171 -5.81 17.98 8.95
CA ILE A 171 -6.57 19.17 9.37
C ILE A 171 -5.84 19.91 10.49
N SER A 172 -5.33 19.17 11.50
CA SER A 172 -4.65 19.78 12.66
C SER A 172 -3.33 20.48 12.27
N ASN A 173 -2.75 20.10 11.13
CA ASN A 173 -1.44 20.57 10.69
C ASN A 173 -1.50 21.43 9.41
N ILE A 174 -2.69 21.87 8.98
CA ILE A 174 -2.89 22.56 7.69
C ILE A 174 -1.93 23.73 7.47
N ASN A 175 -1.81 24.64 8.43
CA ASN A 175 -0.95 25.82 8.33
C ASN A 175 0.55 25.49 8.27
N SER A 176 0.97 24.36 8.86
CA SER A 176 2.38 23.93 8.85
C SER A 176 2.76 23.21 7.57
N ILE A 177 1.79 22.53 6.94
CA ILE A 177 2.01 21.70 5.76
C ILE A 177 1.84 22.53 4.49
N THR A 178 0.88 23.45 4.42
CA THR A 178 0.64 24.29 3.23
C THR A 178 1.63 25.44 3.05
N LYS A 179 2.31 25.89 4.12
CA LYS A 179 3.36 26.92 4.03
C LYS A 179 4.68 26.44 3.40
N ASN A 180 4.90 25.13 3.33
CA ASN A 180 6.11 24.52 2.78
C ASN A 180 5.93 24.02 1.33
N ILE A 181 4.91 24.55 0.63
CA ILE A 181 4.54 24.22 -0.75
C ILE A 181 4.49 25.52 -1.53
#